data_AF-X0Y6Y3-F1
#
_entry.id   AF-X0Y6Y3-F1
#
_cell.length_a   1.000
_cell.length_b   1.000
_cell.length_c   1.000
_cell.angle_alpha   90.00
_cell.angle_beta   90.00
_cell.angle_gamma   90.00
#
_symmetry.space_group_name_H-M   'P 1'
#
loop_
_entity.id
_entity.type
_entity.pdbx_description
1 polymer ?
#
loop_
_entity_poly.entity_id
_entity_poly.type
_entity_poly.pdbx_seq_one_letter_code
_entity_poly.pdbx_strand_id
1 'polypeptide(L)'
;VAATDPSEASGSFIWDWRSDGYSRELADVVGVDLGLFAPVRASHEVIGEVNEAASKPTGVPAGTPVVAGGGDFPVSMLGFGIVGEGIASDVTGTSTLLAMHSPRPLVHPAVFNLRHVVDGWIPFKLLDTGGLSVTWCKD
;
A
#
# COMPACT_ATOMS: atom_id res chain seq x y z
N VAL A 1 -12.83 -15.42 -2.05
CA VAL A 1 -11.91 -15.32 -3.19
C VAL A 1 -10.56 -14.89 -2.63
N ALA A 2 -9.45 -15.49 -3.07
CA ALA A 2 -8.12 -15.01 -2.69
C ALA A 2 -7.67 -13.95 -3.69
N ALA A 3 -7.28 -12.77 -3.21
CA ALA A 3 -6.77 -11.67 -4.01
C ALA A 3 -5.87 -10.77 -3.15
N THR A 4 -5.02 -10.00 -3.82
CA THR A 4 -4.30 -8.86 -3.25
C THR A 4 -4.51 -7.65 -4.17
N ASP A 5 -4.02 -6.48 -3.78
CA ASP A 5 -4.07 -5.27 -4.57
C ASP A 5 -2.66 -4.75 -4.91
N PRO A 6 -2.50 -3.83 -5.87
CA PRO A 6 -1.19 -3.30 -6.23
C PRO A 6 -0.44 -2.69 -5.05
N SER A 7 -1.15 -2.05 -4.10
CA SER A 7 -0.52 -1.38 -2.97
C SER A 7 0.19 -2.39 -2.05
N GLU A 8 -0.49 -3.45 -1.62
CA GLU A 8 0.14 -4.52 -0.83
C GLU A 8 1.12 -5.36 -1.65
N ALA A 9 0.76 -5.69 -2.90
CA ALA A 9 1.63 -6.47 -3.78
C ALA A 9 2.99 -5.78 -3.98
N SER A 10 3.01 -4.45 -4.10
CA SER A 10 4.25 -3.67 -4.22
C SER A 10 5.10 -3.68 -2.96
N GLY A 11 4.49 -3.85 -1.78
CA GLY A 11 5.17 -3.97 -0.48
C GLY A 11 5.98 -5.25 -0.30
N SER A 12 5.82 -6.23 -1.20
CA SER A 12 6.67 -7.43 -1.25
C SER A 12 8.11 -7.17 -1.73
N PHE A 13 8.39 -5.98 -2.26
CA PHE A 13 9.67 -5.59 -2.88
C PHE A 13 10.11 -6.41 -4.10
N ILE A 14 9.25 -7.28 -4.62
CA ILE A 14 9.46 -8.03 -5.87
C ILE A 14 8.60 -7.51 -7.03
N TRP A 15 8.04 -6.30 -6.91
CA TRP A 15 7.27 -5.63 -7.96
C TRP A 15 8.18 -4.82 -8.88
N ASP A 16 8.10 -5.03 -10.20
CA ASP A 16 8.74 -4.18 -11.18
C ASP A 16 7.78 -3.08 -11.64
N TRP A 17 8.16 -1.84 -11.36
CA TRP A 17 7.41 -0.66 -11.72
C TRP A 17 7.35 -0.40 -13.23
N ARG A 18 8.25 -0.99 -14.02
CA ARG A 18 8.26 -0.84 -15.49
C ARG A 18 7.18 -1.69 -16.15
N SER A 19 6.97 -2.90 -15.66
CA SER A 19 5.90 -3.79 -16.11
C SER A 19 4.60 -3.63 -15.31
N ASP A 20 4.64 -2.85 -14.23
CA ASP A 20 3.58 -2.71 -13.22
C ASP A 20 3.03 -4.07 -12.75
N GLY A 21 3.93 -4.93 -12.26
CA GLY A 21 3.59 -6.28 -11.83
C GLY A 21 4.72 -6.99 -11.09
N TYR A 22 4.45 -8.21 -10.61
CA TYR A 22 5.50 -9.05 -10.02
C TYR A 22 6.60 -9.35 -11.04
N SER A 23 7.85 -9.15 -10.61
CA SER A 23 9.04 -9.48 -11.38
C SER A 23 9.46 -10.92 -11.13
N ARG A 24 9.46 -11.72 -12.20
CA ARG A 24 9.99 -13.09 -12.15
C ARG A 24 11.49 -13.09 -11.83
N GLU A 25 12.24 -12.13 -12.35
CA GLU A 25 13.67 -11.99 -12.06
C GLU A 25 13.92 -11.74 -10.57
N LEU A 26 13.20 -10.80 -9.95
CA LEU A 26 13.35 -10.53 -8.52
C LEU A 26 12.87 -11.71 -7.67
N ALA A 27 11.78 -12.36 -8.06
CA ALA A 27 11.27 -13.56 -7.39
C ALA A 27 12.30 -14.71 -7.41
N ASP A 28 12.95 -14.94 -8.55
CA ASP A 28 14.01 -15.95 -8.70
C ASP A 28 15.23 -15.60 -7.82
N VAL A 29 15.60 -14.31 -7.70
CA VAL A 29 16.70 -13.84 -6.83
C VAL A 29 16.44 -14.12 -5.35
N VAL A 30 15.20 -13.89 -4.88
CA VAL A 30 14.84 -14.13 -3.47
C VAL A 30 14.36 -15.57 -3.22
N GLY A 31 14.22 -16.39 -4.27
CA GLY A 31 13.86 -17.80 -4.19
C GLY A 31 12.39 -18.06 -3.83
N VAL A 32 11.46 -17.23 -4.31
CA VAL A 32 10.01 -17.38 -4.04
C VAL A 32 9.25 -17.82 -5.29
N ASP A 33 8.26 -18.68 -5.09
CA ASP A 33 7.36 -19.12 -6.16
C ASP A 33 6.16 -18.16 -6.29
N LEU A 34 6.12 -17.40 -7.38
CA LEU A 34 5.01 -16.50 -7.72
C LEU A 34 3.67 -17.23 -7.88
N GLY A 35 3.65 -18.54 -8.12
CA GLY A 35 2.44 -19.35 -8.16
C GLY A 35 1.71 -19.45 -6.81
N LEU A 36 2.39 -19.15 -5.71
CA LEU A 36 1.80 -19.11 -4.36
C LEU A 36 1.18 -17.75 -4.02
N PHE A 37 1.44 -16.72 -4.82
CA PHE A 37 0.96 -15.36 -4.56
C PHE A 37 -0.50 -15.24 -4.99
N ALA A 38 -1.28 -14.46 -4.23
CA ALA A 38 -2.66 -14.19 -4.59
C ALA A 38 -2.70 -13.37 -5.91
N PRO A 39 -3.72 -13.59 -6.77
CA PRO A 39 -3.93 -12.75 -7.93
C PRO A 39 -4.11 -11.29 -7.53
N VAL A 40 -3.46 -10.39 -8.26
CA VAL A 40 -3.58 -8.94 -8.05
C VAL A 40 -4.85 -8.44 -8.73
N ARG A 41 -5.62 -7.60 -8.04
CA ARG A 41 -6.88 -6.98 -8.47
C ARG A 41 -6.86 -5.50 -8.15
N ALA A 42 -7.56 -4.66 -8.91
CA ALA A 42 -7.57 -3.24 -8.60
C ALA A 42 -8.16 -3.02 -7.20
N SER A 43 -7.62 -2.07 -6.42
CA SER A 43 -8.00 -1.90 -5.01
C SER A 43 -9.50 -1.66 -4.80
N HIS A 44 -10.17 -1.03 -5.78
CA HIS A 44 -11.61 -0.76 -5.79
C HIS A 44 -12.45 -1.83 -6.50
N GLU A 45 -11.84 -2.88 -7.05
CA GLU A 45 -12.54 -3.96 -7.75
C GLU A 45 -13.33 -4.81 -6.74
N VAL A 46 -14.59 -5.10 -7.05
CA VAL A 46 -15.40 -6.06 -6.29
C VAL A 46 -14.89 -7.47 -6.60
N ILE A 47 -14.28 -8.12 -5.61
CA ILE A 47 -13.68 -9.46 -5.74
C ILE A 47 -14.63 -10.58 -5.31
N GLY A 48 -15.82 -10.22 -4.84
CA GLY A 48 -16.86 -11.16 -4.44
C GLY A 48 -17.86 -10.52 -3.50
N GLU A 49 -18.55 -11.36 -2.74
CA GLU A 49 -19.60 -10.95 -1.81
C GLU A 49 -19.43 -11.68 -0.49
N VAL A 50 -19.95 -11.07 0.58
CA VAL A 50 -20.04 -11.71 1.89
C VAL A 50 -20.92 -12.95 1.78
N ASN A 51 -20.37 -14.12 2.11
CA ASN A 51 -21.14 -15.37 2.14
C ASN A 51 -21.80 -15.58 3.51
N GLU A 52 -22.71 -16.56 3.58
CA GLU A 52 -23.42 -16.92 4.82
C GLU A 52 -22.49 -17.26 6.00
N ALA A 53 -21.36 -17.89 5.72
CA ALA A 53 -20.40 -18.28 6.76
C ALA A 53 -19.67 -17.06 7.36
N ALA A 54 -19.39 -16.04 6.55
CA ALA A 54 -18.79 -14.78 6.97
C ALA A 54 -19.83 -13.81 7.59
N SER A 55 -21.07 -13.85 7.11
CA SER A 55 -22.15 -12.97 7.61
C SER A 55 -22.45 -13.22 9.09
N LYS A 56 -22.58 -14.48 9.50
CA LYS A 56 -22.94 -14.88 10.88
C LYS A 56 -22.03 -14.26 11.97
N PRO A 57 -20.69 -14.37 11.89
CA PRO A 57 -19.81 -13.81 12.92
C PRO A 57 -19.54 -12.30 12.77
N THR A 58 -19.65 -11.74 11.57
CA THR A 58 -19.32 -10.31 11.33
C THR A 58 -20.51 -9.37 11.47
N GLY A 59 -21.73 -9.89 11.32
CA GLY A 59 -22.96 -9.09 11.25
C GLY A 59 -23.16 -8.37 9.91
N VAL A 60 -22.24 -8.52 8.95
CA VAL A 60 -22.40 -7.93 7.60
C VAL A 60 -23.37 -8.79 6.79
N PRO A 61 -24.39 -8.22 6.12
CA PRO A 61 -25.37 -9.00 5.37
C PRO A 61 -24.74 -9.86 4.27
N ALA A 62 -25.21 -11.09 4.10
CA ALA A 62 -24.84 -11.92 2.96
C ALA A 62 -25.21 -11.23 1.63
N GLY A 63 -24.38 -11.37 0.61
CA GLY A 63 -24.51 -10.66 -0.67
C GLY A 63 -23.94 -9.24 -0.68
N THR A 64 -23.45 -8.72 0.46
CA THR A 64 -22.76 -7.42 0.48
C THR A 64 -21.48 -7.48 -0.37
N PRO A 65 -21.26 -6.56 -1.33
CA PRO A 65 -20.04 -6.54 -2.13
C PRO A 65 -18.78 -6.37 -1.28
N VAL A 66 -17.72 -7.11 -1.64
CA VAL A 66 -16.39 -7.03 -1.01
C VAL A 66 -15.39 -6.58 -2.06
N VAL A 67 -14.70 -5.46 -1.82
CA VAL A 67 -13.63 -4.97 -2.68
C VAL A 67 -12.26 -5.54 -2.28
N ALA A 68 -11.29 -5.54 -3.19
CA ALA A 68 -9.93 -6.00 -2.92
C ALA A 68 -9.28 -5.25 -1.73
N GLY A 69 -9.54 -3.95 -1.62
CA GLY A 69 -8.98 -3.09 -0.58
C GLY A 69 -7.53 -2.72 -0.87
N GLY A 70 -6.79 -2.37 0.18
CA GLY A 70 -5.37 -2.12 0.08
C GLY A 70 -4.70 -1.94 1.43
N GLY A 71 -3.38 -1.73 1.41
CA GLY A 71 -2.59 -1.58 2.62
C GLY A 71 -2.96 -0.33 3.42
N ASP A 72 -2.78 -0.38 4.73
CA ASP A 72 -3.19 0.69 5.66
C ASP A 72 -2.55 2.04 5.34
N PHE A 73 -1.25 2.07 5.04
CA PHE A 73 -0.51 3.28 4.69
C PHE A 73 -0.99 3.86 3.35
N PRO A 74 -1.06 3.10 2.24
CA PRO A 74 -1.64 3.59 0.97
C PRO A 74 -3.10 4.04 1.07
N VAL A 75 -3.95 3.34 1.85
CA VAL A 75 -5.33 3.75 2.10
C VAL A 75 -5.39 5.04 2.93
N SER A 76 -4.45 5.25 3.85
CA SER A 76 -4.35 6.50 4.60
C SER A 76 -4.01 7.68 3.70
N MET A 77 -3.14 7.49 2.69
CA MET A 77 -2.83 8.54 1.70
C MET A 77 -4.06 8.95 0.89
N LEU A 78 -4.91 7.97 0.51
CA LEU A 78 -6.22 8.24 -0.07
C LEU A 78 -7.09 9.09 0.86
N GLY A 79 -7.16 8.73 2.15
CA GLY A 79 -7.91 9.47 3.17
C GLY A 79 -7.42 10.90 3.39
N PHE A 80 -6.13 11.16 3.19
CA PHE A 80 -5.54 12.51 3.24
C PHE A 80 -5.72 13.31 1.94
N GLY A 81 -6.34 12.73 0.92
CA GLY A 81 -6.55 13.37 -0.38
C GLY A 81 -5.31 13.40 -1.28
N ILE A 82 -4.30 12.57 -1.01
CA ILE A 82 -3.05 12.48 -1.80
C ILE A 82 -3.29 11.61 -3.05
N VAL A 83 -4.21 12.03 -3.90
CA VAL A 83 -4.66 11.27 -5.08
C VAL A 83 -4.11 11.83 -6.40
N GLY A 84 -3.23 12.82 -6.34
CA GLY A 84 -2.63 13.48 -7.50
C GLY A 84 -1.47 14.39 -7.10
N GLU A 85 -0.73 14.86 -8.10
CA GLU A 85 0.44 15.71 -7.90
C GLU A 85 0.10 17.04 -7.19
N GLY A 86 1.07 17.59 -6.47
CA GLY A 86 0.96 18.89 -5.80
C GLY A 86 0.49 18.82 -4.34
N ILE A 87 0.18 17.63 -3.83
CA ILE A 87 -0.15 17.40 -2.42
C ILE A 87 0.90 16.48 -1.80
N ALA A 88 1.40 16.87 -0.63
CA ALA A 88 2.27 16.07 0.22
C ALA A 88 1.71 16.04 1.64
N SER A 89 1.99 14.97 2.36
CA SER A 89 1.65 14.81 3.77
C SER A 89 2.92 14.73 4.61
N ASP A 90 2.88 15.44 5.72
CA ASP A 90 3.80 15.31 6.85
C ASP A 90 3.00 14.79 8.03
N VAL A 91 3.24 13.51 8.37
CA VAL A 91 2.69 12.88 9.56
C VAL A 91 3.80 12.79 10.60
N THR A 92 3.90 13.82 11.43
CA THR A 92 4.87 13.86 12.53
C THR A 92 4.25 13.39 13.83
N GLY A 93 4.60 12.17 14.24
CA GLY A 93 4.32 11.56 15.55
C GLY A 93 5.62 11.27 16.29
N THR A 94 5.78 10.08 16.88
CA THR A 94 7.07 9.63 17.43
C THR A 94 8.19 9.70 16.39
N SER A 95 7.88 9.20 15.19
CA SER A 95 8.67 9.34 13.96
C SER A 95 7.91 10.23 12.98
N THR A 96 8.58 10.72 11.95
CA THR A 96 7.95 11.52 10.89
C THR A 96 7.87 10.73 9.60
N LEU A 97 6.70 10.73 8.98
CA LEU A 97 6.47 10.18 7.65
C LEU A 97 6.18 11.31 6.68
N LEU A 98 7.03 11.46 5.68
CA LEU A 98 6.81 12.34 4.55
C LEU A 98 6.39 11.50 3.36
N ALA A 99 5.24 11.80 2.78
CA ALA A 99 4.70 11.06 1.65
C ALA A 99 4.03 12.01 0.65
N MET A 100 4.04 11.63 -0.62
CA MET A 100 3.37 12.38 -1.69
C MET A 100 2.84 11.44 -2.76
N HIS A 101 2.02 11.97 -3.66
CA HIS A 101 1.66 11.27 -4.89
C HIS A 101 2.71 11.52 -5.97
N SER A 102 2.95 10.52 -6.81
CA SER A 102 3.73 10.67 -8.04
C SER A 102 3.20 9.75 -9.14
N PRO A 103 3.20 10.15 -10.42
CA PRO A 103 2.77 9.28 -11.53
C PRO A 103 3.71 8.08 -11.74
N ARG A 104 4.95 8.14 -11.24
CA ARG A 104 5.98 7.10 -11.35
C ARG A 104 6.79 7.03 -10.05
N PRO A 105 7.46 5.91 -9.72
CA PRO A 105 8.28 5.89 -8.52
C PRO A 105 9.44 6.89 -8.64
N LEU A 106 9.80 7.48 -7.50
CA LEU A 106 10.97 8.34 -7.39
C LEU A 106 12.20 7.48 -7.09
N VAL A 107 13.04 7.29 -8.10
CA VAL A 107 14.25 6.45 -8.00
C VAL A 107 15.36 7.24 -7.30
N HIS A 108 15.43 7.10 -5.98
CA HIS A 108 16.47 7.69 -5.15
C HIS A 108 16.81 6.75 -3.98
N PRO A 109 18.09 6.56 -3.61
CA PRO A 109 18.48 5.60 -2.56
C PRO A 109 17.85 5.84 -1.18
N ALA A 110 17.42 7.08 -0.93
CA ALA A 110 16.84 7.49 0.34
C ALA A 110 15.30 7.60 0.32
N VAL A 111 14.64 7.11 -0.72
CA VAL A 111 13.19 7.19 -0.90
C VAL A 111 12.63 5.81 -1.17
N PHE A 112 11.63 5.45 -0.38
CA PHE A 112 10.84 4.24 -0.58
C PHE A 112 9.69 4.54 -1.52
N ASN A 113 9.21 3.52 -2.24
CA ASN A 113 8.10 3.65 -3.16
C ASN A 113 7.15 2.47 -2.96
N LEU A 114 5.86 2.77 -2.87
CA LEU A 114 4.78 1.80 -2.94
C LEU A 114 3.80 2.22 -4.04
N ARG A 115 3.06 1.26 -4.58
CA ARG A 115 1.89 1.57 -5.42
C ARG A 115 0.82 2.20 -4.55
N HIS A 116 0.12 3.17 -5.12
CA HIS A 116 -1.07 3.73 -4.50
C HIS A 116 -2.27 2.80 -4.73
N VAL A 117 -3.29 2.89 -3.86
CA VAL A 117 -4.61 2.27 -4.07
C VAL A 117 -5.45 2.93 -5.18
N VAL A 118 -4.94 4.01 -5.77
CA VAL A 118 -5.44 4.66 -6.98
C VAL A 118 -4.30 4.72 -8.00
N ASP A 119 -4.51 5.32 -9.16
CA ASP A 119 -3.43 5.47 -10.14
C ASP A 119 -2.24 6.26 -9.56
N GLY A 120 -1.06 5.65 -9.63
CA GLY A 120 0.21 6.27 -9.29
C GLY A 120 0.95 5.62 -8.12
N TRP A 121 1.94 6.32 -7.62
CA TRP A 121 2.90 5.84 -6.64
C TRP A 121 2.89 6.75 -5.42
N ILE A 122 3.31 6.18 -4.30
CA ILE A 122 3.56 6.90 -3.07
C ILE A 122 5.06 6.83 -2.81
N PRO A 123 5.86 7.81 -3.26
CA PRO A 123 7.19 8.02 -2.74
C PRO A 123 7.10 8.52 -1.30
N PHE A 124 7.85 7.92 -0.40
CA PHE A 124 7.85 8.31 1.00
C PHE A 124 9.21 8.12 1.66
N LYS A 125 9.37 8.80 2.79
CA LYS A 125 10.51 8.68 3.66
C LYS A 125 10.07 8.73 5.12
N LEU A 126 10.72 7.87 5.92
CA LEU A 126 10.61 7.88 7.36
C LEU A 126 11.81 8.62 7.94
N LEU A 127 11.56 9.49 8.91
CA LEU A 127 12.56 10.04 9.81
C LEU A 127 12.36 9.36 11.16
N ASP A 128 13.31 8.53 11.57
CA ASP A 128 13.18 7.67 12.74
C ASP A 128 12.89 8.46 14.03
N THR A 129 13.41 9.69 14.12
CA THR A 129 13.19 10.60 15.24
C THR A 129 12.45 11.86 14.78
N GLY A 130 11.14 11.92 15.03
CA GLY A 130 10.29 13.09 14.81
C GLY A 130 9.98 13.79 16.15
N GLY A 131 8.75 13.67 16.62
CA GLY A 131 8.33 14.19 17.92
C GLY A 131 9.11 13.61 19.11
N LEU A 132 9.70 12.41 18.98
CA LEU A 132 10.53 11.83 20.05
C LEU A 132 11.77 12.68 20.36
N SER A 133 12.41 13.29 19.36
CA SER A 133 13.56 14.18 19.62
C SER A 133 13.14 15.47 20.31
N VAL A 134 11.91 15.95 20.07
CA VAL A 134 11.36 17.11 20.78
C VAL A 134 11.07 16.76 22.24
N THR A 135 10.47 15.60 22.49
CA THR A 135 10.24 15.09 23.85
C THR A 135 11.56 14.95 24.61
N TRP A 136 12.57 14.32 24.00
CA TRP A 136 13.90 14.18 24.59
C TRP A 136 14.58 15.53 24.90
N CYS A 137 14.44 16.53 24.03
CA CYS A 137 15.04 17.85 24.26
C CYS A 137 14.33 18.62 25.39
N LYS A 138 13.05 18.35 25.62
CA LYS A 138 12.22 19.00 26.63
C LYS A 138 12.43 18.38 28.02
N ASP A 139 12.68 17.07 28.08
CA ASP A 139 12.97 16.31 29.31
C ASP A 139 14.41 16.52 29.80
#